data_AF-A0A671YJE3-F1
#
_entry.id   AF-A0A671YJE3-F1
#
_cell.length_a   1.000
_cell.length_b   1.000
_cell.length_c   1.000
_cell.angle_alpha   90.00
_cell.angle_beta   90.00
_cell.angle_gamma   90.00
#
_symmetry.space_group_name_H-M   'P 1'
#
loop_
_entity.id
_entity.type
_entity.pdbx_description
1 polymer ?
#
loop_
_entity_poly.entity_id
_entity_poly.type
_entity_poly.pdbx_seq_one_letter_code
_entity_poly.pdbx_strand_id
1 'polypeptide(L)'
;SRCSVSWRQYNAAGQKAYFGLRDPTKKMDESELLTVPDGWKEPTFTKDDNPRGLLEESSFATLFPKYREAYLKECWPLVEKALGEAHIKTSLDLIEGSITVCTTKKTFDPYAIVRARDLIKLLARSVPFEQAVRILQDDMACDIIKIGTLVRNRERFVKRRQRLIGPKGSTLKALELLTSCYVMVQGNTVSAVGPFSGLKEVRKVVMDTMKNIHPIYNIKTLMIKRELSKDPELRMQSWERFLPKFRHKNLAKRREPKKKTVKREYTPFPPAQPESQVDKELATGEFFLRESVKKRKKMEEVKVKQAEALTKKQEERNRAFIPPKEKPLMKKTTKAPTEGKLDIEAIKEKVKRAKTKKLGAPPVNPAPPTSSTTDKKKKKAKSKG
;
A
#
# COMPACT_ATOMS: atom_id res chain seq x y z
N SER A 1 -10.31 6.37 47.83
CA SER A 1 -9.99 5.34 48.83
C SER A 1 -8.58 4.84 48.57
N ARG A 2 -7.61 5.24 49.41
CA ARG A 2 -6.17 4.94 49.29
C ARG A 2 -5.89 3.47 49.67
N CYS A 3 -4.99 2.82 48.96
CA CYS A 3 -4.34 1.59 49.42
C CYS A 3 -2.85 1.88 49.64
N SER A 4 -2.42 1.78 50.90
CA SER A 4 -1.05 1.98 51.36
C SER A 4 -0.27 0.67 51.32
N VAL A 5 0.90 0.66 50.68
CA VAL A 5 1.83 -0.49 50.71
C VAL A 5 2.99 -0.13 51.63
N SER A 6 3.08 -0.79 52.79
CA SER A 6 4.25 -0.69 53.66
C SER A 6 5.28 -1.75 53.25
N TRP A 7 6.47 -1.33 52.86
CA TRP A 7 7.61 -2.23 52.68
C TRP A 7 8.29 -2.47 54.04
N ARG A 8 8.19 -3.70 54.57
CA ARG A 8 9.04 -4.14 55.68
C ARG A 8 10.38 -4.62 55.11
N GLN A 9 11.41 -3.92 55.55
CA GLN A 9 12.81 -4.22 55.35
C GLN A 9 13.16 -5.54 56.05
N TYR A 10 13.60 -6.56 55.29
CA TYR A 10 14.22 -7.76 55.85
C TYR A 10 15.71 -7.77 55.52
N ASN A 11 16.49 -7.97 56.59
CA ASN A 11 17.93 -7.87 56.65
C ASN A 11 18.66 -8.81 55.68
N ALA A 12 19.58 -8.24 54.90
CA ALA A 12 20.61 -8.96 54.18
C ALA A 12 21.77 -9.28 55.13
N ALA A 13 21.80 -10.50 55.66
CA ALA A 13 22.96 -11.05 56.36
C ALA A 13 23.17 -12.49 55.90
N GLY A 14 24.14 -12.69 55.00
CA GLY A 14 24.60 -14.03 54.64
C GLY A 14 24.86 -14.22 53.14
N GLN A 15 25.86 -13.52 52.60
CA GLN A 15 26.68 -13.97 51.47
C GLN A 15 27.82 -12.96 51.25
N LYS A 16 28.80 -12.99 52.17
CA LYS A 16 30.14 -12.42 51.97
C LYS A 16 31.13 -13.57 51.95
N ALA A 17 31.41 -14.08 50.77
CA ALA A 17 32.65 -14.79 50.45
C ALA A 17 32.78 -14.80 48.92
N TYR A 18 33.97 -14.52 48.41
CA TYR A 18 34.34 -14.42 46.99
C TYR A 18 34.08 -13.08 46.29
N PHE A 19 34.68 -12.00 46.80
CA PHE A 19 35.20 -10.96 45.90
C PHE A 19 36.56 -10.51 46.45
N GLY A 20 37.61 -10.76 45.68
CA GLY A 20 38.95 -10.25 45.94
C GLY A 20 38.94 -8.73 46.03
N LEU A 21 39.84 -8.20 46.87
CA LEU A 21 40.04 -6.77 47.08
C LEU A 21 40.13 -6.04 45.73
N ARG A 22 39.22 -5.08 45.49
CA ARG A 22 39.32 -4.12 44.38
C ARG A 22 39.71 -2.75 44.94
N ASP A 23 40.76 -2.18 44.37
CA ASP A 23 41.26 -0.85 44.69
C ASP A 23 40.19 0.25 44.55
N PRO A 24 40.08 1.19 45.51
CA PRO A 24 39.03 2.21 45.54
C PRO A 24 39.27 3.41 44.60
N THR A 25 40.24 3.37 43.69
CA THR A 25 40.68 4.55 42.91
C THR A 25 40.35 4.53 41.41
N LYS A 26 39.65 3.52 40.88
CA LYS A 26 39.17 3.53 39.49
C LYS A 26 37.75 4.08 39.40
N LYS A 27 37.61 5.35 38.99
CA LYS A 27 36.36 5.84 38.39
C LYS A 27 36.17 5.10 37.06
N MET A 28 35.33 4.07 37.04
CA MET A 28 34.90 3.44 35.79
C MET A 28 33.79 4.29 35.18
N ASP A 29 33.88 4.57 33.89
CA ASP A 29 32.88 5.33 33.14
C ASP A 29 31.54 4.58 33.19
N GLU A 30 30.44 5.27 33.54
CA GLU A 30 29.09 4.66 33.64
C GLU A 30 28.66 3.97 32.33
N SER A 31 29.17 4.43 31.18
CA SER A 31 28.91 3.81 29.89
C SER A 31 29.49 2.40 29.75
N GLU A 32 30.58 2.07 30.45
CA GLU A 32 31.17 0.72 30.43
C GLU A 32 30.36 -0.28 31.28
N LEU A 33 29.65 0.21 32.31
CA LEU A 33 28.80 -0.62 33.17
C LEU A 33 27.51 -1.08 32.50
N LEU A 34 27.06 -0.40 31.43
CA LEU A 34 25.88 -0.78 30.64
C LEU A 34 26.22 -1.65 29.42
N THR A 35 27.50 -1.78 29.06
CA THR A 35 27.93 -2.59 27.93
C THR A 35 28.29 -4.00 28.39
N VAL A 36 27.47 -4.96 27.97
CA VAL A 36 27.81 -6.38 28.09
C VAL A 36 29.13 -6.64 27.36
N PRO A 37 30.16 -7.22 28.00
CA PRO A 37 31.44 -7.51 27.37
C PRO A 37 31.27 -8.36 26.10
N ASP A 38 32.08 -8.07 25.08
CA ASP A 38 32.04 -8.78 23.80
C ASP A 38 32.38 -10.27 24.03
N GLY A 39 31.40 -11.15 23.80
CA GLY A 39 31.51 -12.60 24.05
C GLY A 39 30.89 -13.12 25.36
N TRP A 40 30.24 -12.27 26.16
CA TRP A 40 29.47 -12.75 27.32
C TRP A 40 28.33 -13.67 26.88
N LYS A 41 28.29 -14.88 27.43
CA LYS A 41 27.17 -15.81 27.29
C LYS A 41 26.50 -15.99 28.65
N GLU A 42 25.19 -15.87 28.67
CA GLU A 42 24.41 -16.14 29.88
C GLU A 42 24.61 -17.62 30.28
N PRO A 43 24.88 -17.90 31.57
CA PRO A 43 25.01 -19.26 32.03
C PRO A 43 23.68 -20.00 31.89
N THR A 44 23.74 -21.26 31.46
CA THR A 44 22.55 -22.11 31.33
C THR A 44 21.97 -22.38 32.71
N PHE A 45 20.66 -22.21 32.87
CA PHE A 45 19.97 -22.46 34.13
C PHE A 45 19.95 -23.96 34.41
N THR A 46 20.55 -24.38 35.53
CA THR A 46 20.64 -25.79 35.92
C THR A 46 19.63 -26.13 37.00
N LYS A 47 19.44 -27.43 37.25
CA LYS A 47 18.56 -27.91 38.32
C LYS A 47 19.04 -27.49 39.72
N ASP A 48 20.34 -27.25 39.87
CA ASP A 48 20.96 -26.87 41.14
C ASP A 48 20.63 -25.42 41.54
N ASP A 49 20.30 -24.57 40.55
CA ASP A 49 19.93 -23.17 40.76
C ASP A 49 18.52 -23.01 41.37
N ASN A 50 17.64 -24.01 41.19
CA ASN A 50 16.31 -24.04 41.80
C ASN A 50 15.96 -25.42 42.41
N PRO A 51 16.50 -25.72 43.60
CA PRO A 51 16.32 -27.02 44.23
C PRO A 51 14.90 -27.24 44.78
N ARG A 52 14.14 -26.17 45.05
CA ARG A 52 12.76 -26.25 45.59
C ARG A 52 11.68 -26.26 44.51
N GLY A 53 12.05 -26.04 43.24
CA GLY A 53 11.11 -26.02 42.11
C GLY A 53 10.13 -24.84 42.16
N LEU A 54 9.14 -24.87 41.26
CA LEU A 54 8.07 -23.87 41.19
C LEU A 54 6.92 -24.26 42.13
N LEU A 55 6.44 -23.29 42.92
CA LEU A 55 5.30 -23.47 43.84
C LEU A 55 3.95 -23.36 43.13
N GLU A 56 3.84 -22.41 42.19
CA GLU A 56 2.61 -22.13 41.45
C GLU A 56 2.60 -22.80 40.08
N GLU A 57 1.40 -23.23 39.66
CA GLU A 57 1.19 -23.82 38.35
C GLU A 57 0.88 -22.73 37.32
N SER A 58 1.66 -22.73 36.24
CA SER A 58 1.44 -21.90 35.06
C SER A 58 0.96 -22.79 33.93
N SER A 59 -0.19 -22.45 33.34
CA SER A 59 -0.80 -23.19 32.23
C SER A 59 -1.00 -22.26 31.03
N PHE A 60 -0.65 -22.75 29.85
CA PHE A 60 -0.93 -22.07 28.58
C PHE A 60 -1.64 -23.02 27.63
N ALA A 61 -2.64 -22.50 26.93
CA ALA A 61 -3.41 -23.22 25.93
C ALA A 61 -3.33 -22.50 24.58
N THR A 62 -3.28 -23.28 23.49
CA THR A 62 -3.40 -22.77 22.12
C THR A 62 -4.32 -23.64 21.29
N LEU A 63 -5.26 -23.02 20.60
CA LEU A 63 -6.13 -23.69 19.63
C LEU A 63 -5.40 -23.92 18.32
N PHE A 64 -5.60 -25.09 17.71
CA PHE A 64 -5.06 -25.42 16.39
C PHE A 64 -6.18 -25.73 15.38
N PRO A 65 -5.94 -25.51 14.08
CA PRO A 65 -6.94 -25.82 13.06
C PRO A 65 -7.12 -27.32 12.85
N LYS A 66 -8.34 -27.77 12.56
CA LYS A 66 -8.69 -29.20 12.34
C LYS A 66 -7.77 -29.94 11.36
N TYR A 67 -7.34 -29.30 10.27
CA TYR A 67 -6.45 -29.96 9.30
C TYR A 67 -5.06 -30.31 9.86
N ARG A 68 -4.66 -29.73 11.00
CA ARG A 68 -3.35 -29.95 11.62
C ARG A 68 -3.35 -31.14 12.59
N GLU A 69 -4.54 -31.63 12.95
CA GLU A 69 -4.77 -32.70 13.92
C GLU A 69 -3.99 -33.99 13.61
N ALA A 70 -4.08 -34.47 12.36
CA ALA A 70 -3.44 -35.73 11.94
C ALA A 70 -1.93 -35.71 12.20
N TYR A 71 -1.27 -34.61 11.82
CA TYR A 71 0.16 -34.44 12.05
C TYR A 71 0.50 -34.31 13.54
N LEU A 72 -0.30 -33.55 14.30
CA LEU A 72 -0.06 -33.36 15.73
C LEU A 72 -0.14 -34.69 16.48
N LYS A 73 -1.11 -35.54 16.12
CA LYS A 73 -1.25 -36.89 16.67
C LYS A 73 -0.02 -37.77 16.39
N GLU A 74 0.54 -37.70 15.19
CA GLU A 74 1.74 -38.45 14.82
C GLU A 74 3.00 -37.97 15.54
N CYS A 75 3.20 -36.65 15.65
CA CYS A 75 4.41 -36.09 16.28
C CYS A 75 4.30 -35.93 17.80
N TRP A 76 3.13 -36.16 18.39
CA TRP A 76 2.87 -35.91 19.82
C TRP A 76 3.85 -36.61 20.78
N PRO A 77 4.20 -37.90 20.59
CA PRO A 77 5.15 -38.57 21.48
C PRO A 77 6.53 -37.90 21.51
N LEU A 78 6.93 -37.28 20.39
CA LEU A 78 8.20 -36.55 20.31
C LEU A 78 8.13 -35.24 21.09
N VAL A 79 6.98 -34.57 21.08
CA VAL A 79 6.72 -33.35 21.86
C VAL A 79 6.75 -33.65 23.35
N GLU A 80 6.10 -34.72 23.78
CA GLU A 80 6.11 -35.17 25.18
C GLU A 80 7.52 -35.49 25.66
N LYS A 81 8.32 -36.16 24.82
CA LYS A 81 9.72 -36.45 25.13
C LYS A 81 10.55 -35.17 25.30
N ALA A 82 10.46 -34.24 24.36
CA ALA A 82 11.24 -33.00 24.38
C ALA A 82 10.87 -32.08 25.56
N LEU A 83 9.58 -31.98 25.91
CA LEU A 83 9.13 -31.18 27.05
C LEU A 83 9.27 -31.91 28.40
N GLY A 84 9.34 -33.25 28.37
CA GLY A 84 9.61 -34.08 29.54
C GLY A 84 11.00 -33.83 30.13
N GLU A 85 12.00 -33.50 29.31
CA GLU A 85 13.35 -33.10 29.73
C GLU A 85 13.31 -31.83 30.61
N ALA A 86 12.41 -30.89 30.30
CA ALA A 86 12.17 -29.69 31.09
C ALA A 86 11.14 -29.89 32.23
N HIS A 87 10.65 -31.11 32.43
CA HIS A 87 9.58 -31.47 33.39
C HIS A 87 8.25 -30.74 33.19
N ILE A 88 7.92 -30.36 31.96
CA ILE A 88 6.66 -29.70 31.61
C ILE A 88 5.62 -30.75 31.22
N LYS A 89 4.42 -30.66 31.79
CA LYS A 89 3.30 -31.53 31.44
C LYS A 89 2.61 -31.00 30.19
N THR A 90 2.35 -31.87 29.23
CA THR A 90 1.66 -31.53 27.97
C THR A 90 0.41 -32.39 27.80
N SER A 91 -0.66 -31.78 27.29
CA SER A 91 -1.86 -32.51 26.87
C SER A 91 -2.37 -32.00 25.53
N LEU A 92 -2.85 -32.93 24.71
CA LEU A 92 -3.44 -32.70 23.40
C LEU A 92 -4.92 -33.09 23.48
N ASP A 93 -5.80 -32.11 23.28
CA ASP A 93 -7.23 -32.36 23.15
C ASP A 93 -7.65 -32.27 21.68
N LEU A 94 -8.12 -33.41 21.16
CA LEU A 94 -8.61 -33.53 19.78
C LEU A 94 -10.06 -33.10 19.63
N ILE A 95 -10.84 -33.06 20.72
CA ILE A 95 -12.26 -32.68 20.68
C ILE A 95 -12.38 -31.17 20.59
N GLU A 96 -11.74 -30.44 21.50
CA GLU A 96 -11.68 -28.98 21.44
C GLU A 96 -10.70 -28.47 20.37
N GLY A 97 -9.75 -29.30 19.94
CA GLY A 97 -8.67 -28.90 19.04
C GLY A 97 -7.70 -27.94 19.74
N SER A 98 -7.34 -28.26 20.98
CA SER A 98 -6.48 -27.44 21.83
C SER A 98 -5.23 -28.20 22.28
N ILE A 99 -4.12 -27.48 22.39
CA ILE A 99 -2.87 -27.99 22.99
C ILE A 99 -2.63 -27.19 24.26
N THR A 100 -2.36 -27.87 25.35
CA THR A 100 -2.10 -27.25 26.65
C THR A 100 -0.75 -27.69 27.22
N VAL A 101 -0.01 -26.74 27.78
CA VAL A 101 1.24 -26.96 28.50
C VAL A 101 1.11 -26.42 29.92
N CYS A 102 1.53 -27.21 30.90
CA CYS A 102 1.45 -26.87 32.32
C CYS A 102 2.80 -27.11 33.00
N THR A 103 3.22 -26.21 33.88
CA THR A 103 4.35 -26.47 34.78
C THR A 103 4.00 -27.54 35.81
N THR A 104 5.03 -28.13 36.41
CA THR A 104 4.87 -29.14 37.47
C THR A 104 5.74 -28.74 38.66
N LYS A 105 5.53 -29.34 39.83
CA LYS A 105 6.40 -29.09 41.00
C LYS A 105 7.88 -29.43 40.77
N LYS A 106 8.18 -30.18 39.69
CA LYS A 106 9.54 -30.60 39.31
C LYS A 106 10.20 -29.68 38.27
N THR A 107 9.48 -28.71 37.69
CA THR A 107 10.07 -27.75 36.76
C THR A 107 11.04 -26.85 37.52
N PHE A 108 12.31 -26.90 37.13
CA PHE A 108 13.38 -26.11 37.74
C PHE A 108 13.48 -24.73 37.07
N ASP A 109 13.44 -24.68 35.73
CA ASP A 109 13.55 -23.44 34.94
C ASP A 109 12.21 -22.69 34.86
N PRO A 110 12.10 -21.46 35.41
CA PRO A 110 10.89 -20.64 35.31
C PRO A 110 10.57 -20.17 33.89
N TYR A 111 11.57 -20.05 33.00
CA TYR A 111 11.37 -19.57 31.63
C TYR A 111 11.03 -20.70 30.64
N ALA A 112 11.27 -21.96 30.99
CA ALA A 112 10.94 -23.12 30.15
C ALA A 112 9.46 -23.15 29.73
N ILE A 113 8.53 -22.71 30.58
CA ILE A 113 7.10 -22.66 30.25
C ILE A 113 6.79 -21.65 29.12
N VAL A 114 7.55 -20.56 29.06
CA VAL A 114 7.42 -19.53 28.01
C VAL A 114 7.88 -20.10 26.66
N ARG A 115 8.96 -20.88 26.67
CA ARG A 115 9.47 -21.60 25.49
C ARG A 115 8.50 -22.69 25.04
N ALA A 116 7.93 -23.45 25.97
CA ALA A 116 6.90 -24.46 25.69
C ALA A 116 5.63 -23.83 25.09
N ARG A 117 5.18 -22.70 25.61
CA ARG A 117 4.06 -21.92 25.05
C ARG A 117 4.35 -21.52 23.59
N ASP A 118 5.57 -21.11 23.30
CA ASP A 118 5.94 -20.67 21.97
C ASP A 118 6.12 -21.85 20.99
N LEU A 119 6.56 -23.01 21.48
CA LEU A 119 6.55 -24.29 20.75
C LEU A 119 5.14 -24.67 20.29
N ILE A 120 4.16 -24.68 21.20
CA ILE A 120 2.78 -25.08 20.85
C ILE A 120 2.14 -24.08 19.88
N LYS A 121 2.45 -22.78 19.99
CA LYS A 121 2.02 -21.76 19.02
C LYS A 121 2.61 -22.03 17.63
N LEU A 122 3.87 -22.44 17.53
CA LEU A 122 4.52 -22.76 16.26
C LEU A 122 3.89 -23.99 15.61
N LEU A 123 3.64 -25.04 16.40
CA LEU A 123 2.97 -26.26 15.94
C LEU A 123 1.56 -25.97 15.41
N ALA A 124 0.80 -25.11 16.09
CA ALA A 124 -0.51 -24.64 15.65
C ALA A 124 -0.46 -23.82 14.34
N ARG A 125 0.69 -23.21 14.02
CA ARG A 125 0.97 -22.48 12.77
C ARG A 125 1.65 -23.33 11.71
N SER A 126 1.47 -24.66 11.79
CA SER A 126 1.98 -25.65 10.83
C SER A 126 3.48 -25.64 10.60
N VAL A 127 4.26 -25.20 11.59
CA VAL A 127 5.72 -25.43 11.58
C VAL A 127 5.97 -26.91 11.88
N PRO A 128 6.87 -27.59 11.16
CA PRO A 128 7.22 -28.98 11.44
C PRO A 128 7.95 -29.10 12.79
N PHE A 129 7.75 -30.22 13.47
CA PHE A 129 8.29 -30.50 14.80
C PHE A 129 9.81 -30.33 14.87
N GLU A 130 10.55 -30.92 13.92
CA GLU A 130 12.02 -30.85 13.85
C GLU A 130 12.56 -29.42 13.96
N GLN A 131 11.84 -28.48 13.36
CA GLN A 131 12.23 -27.08 13.33
C GLN A 131 11.66 -26.28 14.48
N ALA A 132 10.51 -26.71 15.04
CA ALA A 132 9.88 -26.08 16.18
C ALA A 132 10.65 -26.36 17.48
N VAL A 133 11.17 -27.58 17.67
CA VAL A 133 11.93 -27.99 18.88
C VAL A 133 13.14 -27.09 19.16
N ARG A 134 13.72 -26.49 18.13
CA ARG A 134 14.84 -25.56 18.26
C ARG A 134 14.53 -24.37 19.17
N ILE A 135 13.26 -24.04 19.41
CA ILE A 135 12.84 -22.98 20.35
C ILE A 135 13.14 -23.29 21.81
N LEU A 136 13.41 -24.56 22.15
CA LEU A 136 13.80 -24.97 23.50
C LEU A 136 15.27 -24.64 23.82
N GLN A 137 16.02 -24.11 22.85
CA GLN A 137 17.38 -23.62 23.03
C GLN A 137 17.36 -22.11 23.34
N ASP A 138 18.24 -21.63 24.22
CA ASP A 138 18.23 -20.23 24.70
C ASP A 138 18.54 -19.19 23.60
N ASP A 139 19.40 -19.54 22.63
CA ASP A 139 19.79 -18.64 21.53
C ASP A 139 18.72 -18.48 20.44
N MET A 140 17.65 -19.27 20.52
CA MET A 140 16.61 -19.38 19.50
C MET A 140 15.32 -18.76 19.98
N ALA A 141 14.70 -17.94 19.13
CA ALA A 141 13.41 -17.32 19.39
C ALA A 141 12.44 -17.57 18.24
N CYS A 142 11.18 -17.24 18.47
CA CYS A 142 10.14 -17.31 17.46
C CYS A 142 9.48 -15.96 17.24
N ASP A 143 8.99 -15.75 16.02
CA ASP A 143 8.24 -14.56 15.66
C ASP A 143 7.05 -14.93 14.76
N ILE A 144 5.85 -14.55 15.17
CA ILE A 144 4.61 -14.73 14.39
C ILE A 144 4.16 -13.38 13.87
N ILE A 145 4.43 -13.11 12.59
CA ILE A 145 4.15 -11.84 11.95
C ILE A 145 2.76 -11.88 11.30
N LYS A 146 1.85 -11.03 11.77
CA LYS A 146 0.50 -10.90 11.19
C LYS A 146 0.54 -10.04 9.93
N ILE A 147 0.27 -10.66 8.79
CA ILE A 147 0.27 -9.98 7.47
C ILE A 147 -1.14 -9.67 6.93
N GLY A 148 -2.18 -10.32 7.46
CA GLY A 148 -3.54 -10.25 6.90
C GLY A 148 -4.17 -8.85 6.86
N THR A 149 -3.81 -7.96 7.78
CA THR A 149 -4.40 -6.60 7.88
C THR A 149 -3.64 -5.54 7.09
N LEU A 150 -2.46 -5.88 6.53
CA LEU A 150 -1.60 -4.90 5.86
C LEU A 150 -2.11 -4.48 4.47
N VAL A 151 -2.93 -5.32 3.82
CA VAL A 151 -3.40 -5.09 2.46
C VAL A 151 -4.91 -5.26 2.39
N ARG A 152 -5.64 -4.22 1.95
CA ARG A 152 -7.12 -4.22 1.86
C ARG A 152 -7.66 -5.21 0.83
N ASN A 153 -7.06 -5.25 -0.36
CA ASN A 153 -7.56 -6.07 -1.46
C ASN A 153 -7.00 -7.49 -1.39
N ARG A 154 -7.87 -8.50 -1.36
CA ARG A 154 -7.51 -9.93 -1.27
C ARG A 154 -6.58 -10.38 -2.39
N GLU A 155 -6.85 -10.01 -3.64
CA GLU A 155 -5.99 -10.39 -4.77
C GLU A 155 -4.57 -9.83 -4.65
N ARG A 156 -4.47 -8.57 -4.21
CA ARG A 156 -3.17 -7.90 -4.00
C ARG A 156 -2.42 -8.56 -2.85
N PHE A 157 -3.12 -8.96 -1.80
CA PHE A 157 -2.56 -9.71 -0.68
C PHE A 157 -1.97 -11.04 -1.15
N VAL A 158 -2.74 -11.84 -1.90
CA VAL A 158 -2.26 -13.13 -2.44
C VAL A 158 -1.04 -12.94 -3.34
N LYS A 159 -1.05 -11.95 -4.25
CA LYS A 159 0.11 -11.65 -5.11
C LYS A 159 1.35 -11.22 -4.32
N ARG A 160 1.21 -10.40 -3.26
CA ARG A 160 2.33 -9.99 -2.40
C ARG A 160 2.84 -11.11 -1.50
N ARG A 161 1.95 -11.96 -0.98
CA ARG A 161 2.32 -13.16 -0.23
C ARG A 161 3.07 -14.15 -1.11
N GLN A 162 2.58 -14.40 -2.33
CA GLN A 162 3.26 -15.27 -3.29
C GLN A 162 4.63 -14.71 -3.68
N ARG A 163 4.76 -13.39 -3.81
CA ARG A 163 6.04 -12.71 -4.05
C ARG A 163 7.06 -12.94 -2.93
N LEU A 164 6.62 -13.04 -1.67
CA LEU A 164 7.49 -13.34 -0.53
C LEU A 164 8.07 -14.77 -0.62
N ILE A 165 7.25 -15.75 -1.03
CA ILE A 165 7.66 -17.14 -1.26
C ILE A 165 8.61 -17.23 -2.48
N GLY A 166 8.26 -16.51 -3.55
CA GLY A 166 9.00 -16.49 -4.80
C GLY A 166 8.71 -17.70 -5.69
N PRO A 167 9.26 -17.72 -6.92
CA PRO A 167 9.15 -18.87 -7.79
C PRO A 167 9.88 -20.06 -7.16
N LYS A 168 9.21 -21.22 -7.07
CA LYS A 168 9.73 -22.46 -6.45
C LYS A 168 10.29 -22.27 -5.03
N GLY A 169 9.84 -21.26 -4.28
CA GLY A 169 10.35 -21.00 -2.93
C GLY A 169 11.75 -20.37 -2.85
N SER A 170 12.32 -19.93 -3.98
CA SER A 170 13.71 -19.43 -4.06
C SER A 170 13.98 -18.21 -3.17
N THR A 171 13.06 -17.23 -3.13
CA THR A 171 13.26 -16.02 -2.30
C THR A 171 13.15 -16.33 -0.82
N LEU A 172 12.24 -17.24 -0.45
CA LEU A 172 12.12 -17.71 0.92
C LEU A 172 13.38 -18.47 1.34
N LYS A 173 13.90 -19.37 0.50
CA LYS A 173 15.12 -20.11 0.82
C LYS A 173 16.35 -19.21 0.93
N ALA A 174 16.47 -18.21 0.06
CA ALA A 174 17.51 -17.20 0.16
C ALA A 174 17.41 -16.40 1.47
N LEU A 175 16.19 -16.05 1.90
CA LEU A 175 15.98 -15.37 3.17
C LEU A 175 16.40 -16.25 4.36
N GLU A 176 16.05 -17.54 4.34
CA GLU A 176 16.46 -18.48 5.39
C GLU A 176 17.97 -18.61 5.52
N LEU A 177 18.69 -18.73 4.39
CA LEU A 177 20.15 -18.87 4.37
C LEU A 177 20.87 -17.60 4.83
N LEU A 178 20.30 -16.43 4.54
CA LEU A 178 20.89 -15.15 4.91
C LEU A 178 20.73 -14.85 6.39
N THR A 179 19.54 -15.09 6.95
CA THR A 179 19.21 -14.75 8.34
C THR A 179 19.42 -15.90 9.32
N SER A 180 19.78 -17.10 8.83
CA SER A 180 19.83 -18.34 9.61
C SER A 180 18.53 -18.64 10.35
N CYS A 181 17.40 -18.20 9.79
CA CYS A 181 16.07 -18.47 10.31
C CYS A 181 15.35 -19.49 9.44
N TYR A 182 14.43 -20.24 10.02
CA TYR A 182 13.40 -20.94 9.26
C TYR A 182 12.17 -20.05 9.13
N VAL A 183 11.58 -19.97 7.93
CA VAL A 183 10.45 -19.08 7.67
C VAL A 183 9.33 -19.86 7.01
N MET A 184 8.16 -19.93 7.66
CA MET A 184 6.96 -20.56 7.13
C MET A 184 5.90 -19.52 6.82
N VAL A 185 5.49 -19.43 5.56
CA VAL A 185 4.44 -18.50 5.11
C VAL A 185 3.14 -19.27 4.98
N GLN A 186 2.20 -19.04 5.90
CA GLN A 186 0.91 -19.74 5.90
C GLN A 186 -0.26 -18.78 6.13
N GLY A 187 -1.23 -18.83 5.22
CA GLY A 187 -2.48 -18.07 5.35
C GLY A 187 -2.22 -16.56 5.48
N ASN A 188 -2.55 -16.02 6.66
CA ASN A 188 -2.48 -14.60 7.00
C ASN A 188 -1.32 -14.25 7.94
N THR A 189 -0.42 -15.21 8.19
CA THR A 189 0.73 -15.05 9.08
C THR A 189 1.99 -15.60 8.44
N VAL A 190 3.13 -15.04 8.86
CA VAL A 190 4.46 -15.59 8.56
C VAL A 190 5.08 -15.95 9.89
N SER A 191 5.40 -17.22 10.08
CA SER A 191 6.09 -17.71 11.27
C SER A 191 7.58 -17.80 10.97
N ALA A 192 8.42 -17.31 11.87
CA ALA A 192 9.87 -17.40 11.77
C ALA A 192 10.46 -17.97 13.05
N VAL A 193 11.49 -18.81 12.94
CA VAL A 193 12.22 -19.41 14.06
C VAL A 193 13.71 -19.21 13.80
N GLY A 194 14.44 -18.60 14.73
CA GLY A 194 15.83 -18.23 14.49
C GLY A 194 16.44 -17.36 15.59
N PRO A 195 17.69 -16.93 15.40
CA PRO A 195 18.35 -15.99 16.30
C PRO A 195 17.67 -14.61 16.25
N PHE A 196 17.76 -13.85 17.34
CA PHE A 196 17.11 -12.53 17.48
C PHE A 196 17.52 -11.51 16.40
N SER A 197 18.78 -11.54 15.96
CA SER A 197 19.27 -10.68 14.86
C SER A 197 18.55 -10.99 13.55
N GLY A 198 18.49 -12.27 13.18
CA GLY A 198 17.81 -12.74 11.98
C GLY A 198 16.31 -12.47 12.01
N LEU A 199 15.63 -12.67 13.15
CA LEU A 199 14.19 -12.40 13.29
C LEU A 199 13.84 -10.92 13.04
N LYS A 200 14.68 -9.98 13.52
CA LYS A 200 14.51 -8.54 13.24
C LYS A 200 14.58 -8.25 11.73
N GLU A 201 15.51 -8.89 11.04
CA GLU A 201 15.67 -8.73 9.59
C GLU A 201 14.50 -9.35 8.82
N VAL A 202 14.09 -10.58 9.17
CA VAL A 202 12.92 -11.25 8.57
C VAL A 202 11.67 -10.40 8.76
N ARG A 203 11.43 -9.88 9.97
CA ARG A 203 10.28 -9.00 10.24
C ARG A 203 10.30 -7.78 9.35
N LYS A 204 11.46 -7.12 9.20
CA LYS A 204 11.60 -5.98 8.29
C LYS A 204 11.29 -6.37 6.83
N VAL A 205 11.85 -7.47 6.34
CA VAL A 205 11.64 -7.95 4.96
C VAL A 205 10.16 -8.24 4.69
N VAL A 206 9.49 -8.94 5.60
CA VAL A 206 8.07 -9.31 5.48
C VAL A 206 7.19 -8.05 5.46
N MET A 207 7.42 -7.11 6.39
CA MET A 207 6.66 -5.87 6.48
C MET A 207 6.84 -4.99 5.24
N ASP A 208 8.07 -4.85 4.74
CA ASP A 208 8.38 -4.09 3.52
C ASP A 208 7.76 -4.72 2.27
N THR A 209 7.76 -6.05 2.20
CA THR A 209 7.12 -6.79 1.09
C THR A 209 5.62 -6.51 1.02
N MET A 210 4.97 -6.44 2.19
CA MET A 210 3.56 -6.07 2.30
C MET A 210 3.31 -4.59 1.99
N LYS A 211 4.31 -3.71 2.20
CA LYS A 211 4.30 -2.28 1.80
C LYS A 211 4.66 -2.02 0.34
N ASN A 212 4.59 -3.03 -0.53
CA ASN A 212 4.87 -2.95 -1.98
C ASN A 212 6.35 -2.86 -2.38
N ILE A 213 7.29 -3.04 -1.46
CA ILE A 213 8.71 -3.17 -1.78
C ILE A 213 8.95 -4.62 -2.21
N HIS A 214 9.84 -4.89 -3.17
CA HIS A 214 10.13 -6.26 -3.58
C HIS A 214 11.14 -6.91 -2.62
N PRO A 215 10.94 -8.15 -2.15
CA PRO A 215 11.84 -8.79 -1.18
C PRO A 215 13.29 -8.93 -1.68
N ILE A 216 13.48 -9.08 -3.01
CA ILE A 216 14.80 -9.09 -3.66
C ILE A 216 15.67 -7.89 -3.27
N TYR A 217 15.09 -6.69 -3.10
CA TYR A 217 15.86 -5.52 -2.69
C TYR A 217 16.42 -5.66 -1.28
N ASN A 218 15.62 -6.21 -0.37
CA ASN A 218 16.04 -6.49 1.00
C ASN A 218 17.04 -7.65 1.02
N ILE A 219 16.83 -8.71 0.24
CA ILE A 219 17.79 -9.81 0.09
C ILE A 219 19.14 -9.30 -0.39
N LYS A 220 19.18 -8.46 -1.42
CA LYS A 220 20.44 -7.84 -1.91
C LYS A 220 21.10 -6.98 -0.85
N THR A 221 20.31 -6.23 -0.08
CA THR A 221 20.80 -5.43 1.05
C THR A 221 21.43 -6.32 2.12
N LEU A 222 20.80 -7.46 2.45
CA LEU A 222 21.32 -8.43 3.41
C LEU A 222 22.59 -9.12 2.92
N MET A 223 22.66 -9.48 1.63
CA MET A 223 23.88 -10.02 1.02
C MET A 223 25.05 -9.03 1.17
N ILE A 224 24.83 -7.76 0.83
CA ILE A 224 25.87 -6.73 0.95
C ILE A 224 26.27 -6.54 2.41
N LYS A 225 25.31 -6.45 3.34
CA LYS A 225 25.61 -6.34 4.78
C LYS A 225 26.43 -7.52 5.30
N ARG A 226 26.14 -8.74 4.85
CA ARG A 226 26.87 -9.93 5.27
C ARG A 226 28.31 -9.92 4.77
N GLU A 227 28.56 -9.44 3.55
CA GLU A 227 29.92 -9.25 3.03
C GLU A 227 30.65 -8.12 3.77
N LEU A 228 30.03 -6.95 3.94
CA LEU A 228 30.62 -5.82 4.69
C LEU A 228 30.91 -6.14 6.16
N SER A 229 30.14 -7.05 6.77
CA SER A 229 30.36 -7.52 8.13
C SER A 229 31.60 -8.42 8.25
N LYS A 230 32.07 -9.04 7.16
CA LYS A 230 33.31 -9.85 7.21
C LYS A 230 34.53 -8.94 7.40
N ASP A 231 34.53 -7.77 6.76
CA ASP A 231 35.65 -6.82 6.77
C ASP A 231 35.76 -6.09 8.13
N PRO A 232 36.88 -6.24 8.88
CA PRO A 232 37.01 -5.70 10.23
C PRO A 232 37.02 -4.16 10.28
N GLU A 233 37.61 -3.48 9.28
CA GLU A 233 37.71 -2.02 9.24
C GLU A 233 36.36 -1.33 9.00
N LEU A 234 35.48 -1.97 8.23
CA LEU A 234 34.17 -1.42 7.89
C LEU A 234 33.12 -1.67 8.98
N ARG A 235 33.32 -2.63 9.90
CA ARG A 235 32.36 -2.94 10.97
C ARG A 235 32.02 -1.74 11.85
N MET A 236 33.00 -0.88 12.11
CA MET A 236 32.81 0.32 12.95
C MET A 236 32.21 1.51 12.18
N GLN A 237 32.14 1.45 10.85
CA GLN A 237 31.70 2.57 10.00
C GLN A 237 30.24 2.41 9.57
N SER A 238 29.59 3.53 9.22
CA SER A 238 28.24 3.51 8.65
C SER A 238 28.22 2.92 7.23
N TRP A 239 27.39 1.92 6.99
CA TRP A 239 27.29 1.22 5.70
C TRP A 239 26.33 1.85 4.69
N GLU A 240 25.72 3.01 5.00
CA GLU A 240 24.70 3.61 4.14
C GLU A 240 25.17 3.93 2.71
N ARG A 241 26.47 4.20 2.54
CA ARG A 241 27.08 4.49 1.25
C ARG A 241 27.04 3.29 0.30
N PHE A 242 27.19 2.08 0.84
CA PHE A 242 27.26 0.84 0.07
C PHE A 242 25.89 0.20 -0.15
N LEU A 243 24.89 0.60 0.65
CA LEU A 243 23.54 0.07 0.56
C LEU A 243 22.77 0.65 -0.65
N PRO A 244 22.22 -0.19 -1.53
CA PRO A 244 21.43 0.28 -2.66
C PRO A 244 20.16 1.02 -2.22
N LYS A 245 20.06 2.31 -2.52
CA LYS A 245 18.85 3.12 -2.23
C LYS A 245 17.85 3.00 -3.38
N PHE A 246 16.93 2.04 -3.30
CA PHE A 246 15.83 1.89 -4.26
C PHE A 246 14.75 2.93 -4.01
N ARG A 247 14.95 4.14 -4.54
CA ARG A 247 13.92 5.18 -4.53
C ARG A 247 12.81 4.83 -5.50
N HIS A 248 11.56 4.90 -5.04
CA HIS A 248 10.43 4.85 -5.95
C HIS A 248 10.54 6.05 -6.90
N LYS A 249 10.64 5.79 -8.21
CA LYS A 249 10.56 6.84 -9.23
C LYS A 249 9.12 7.33 -9.27
N ASN A 250 8.74 8.18 -8.32
CA ASN A 250 7.56 9.00 -8.45
C ASN A 250 7.85 9.95 -9.61
N LEU A 251 7.46 9.58 -10.84
CA LEU A 251 7.31 10.54 -11.94
C LEU A 251 6.16 11.47 -11.56
N ALA A 252 6.38 12.30 -10.56
CA ALA A 252 5.37 13.03 -9.80
C ALA A 252 4.74 14.17 -10.60
N LYS A 253 5.17 14.37 -11.84
CA LYS A 253 4.60 15.37 -12.75
C LYS A 253 3.91 14.66 -13.90
N ARG A 254 2.89 13.85 -13.58
CA ARG A 254 1.84 13.62 -14.58
C ARG A 254 1.21 14.99 -14.81
N ARG A 255 1.47 15.59 -15.98
CA ARG A 255 0.80 16.84 -16.38
C ARG A 255 -0.70 16.61 -16.27
N GLU A 256 -1.36 17.45 -15.50
CA GLU A 256 -2.80 17.35 -15.36
C GLU A 256 -3.43 17.57 -16.74
N PRO A 257 -4.40 16.74 -17.15
CA PRO A 257 -5.09 16.98 -18.41
C PRO A 257 -5.77 18.34 -18.33
N LYS A 258 -5.63 19.16 -19.39
CA LYS A 258 -6.23 20.51 -19.47
C LYS A 258 -7.75 20.51 -19.24
N LYS A 259 -8.40 19.35 -19.45
CA LYS A 259 -9.82 19.11 -19.15
C LYS A 259 -9.91 18.11 -17.99
N LYS A 260 -10.01 18.61 -16.76
CA LYS A 260 -10.42 17.80 -15.62
C LYS A 260 -11.95 17.74 -15.61
N THR A 261 -12.52 16.56 -15.81
CA THR A 261 -13.94 16.34 -15.58
C THR A 261 -14.19 16.44 -14.07
N VAL A 262 -14.89 17.49 -13.64
CA VAL A 262 -15.34 17.62 -12.25
C VAL A 262 -16.37 16.52 -12.00
N LYS A 263 -16.19 15.74 -10.92
CA LYS A 263 -17.19 14.74 -10.53
C LYS A 263 -18.48 15.46 -10.16
N ARG A 264 -19.60 15.03 -10.74
CA ARG A 264 -20.93 15.54 -10.36
C ARG A 264 -21.19 15.23 -8.88
N GLU A 265 -21.87 16.14 -8.19
CA GLU A 265 -22.30 15.92 -6.82
C GLU A 265 -23.18 14.67 -6.72
N TYR A 266 -23.03 13.93 -5.62
CA TYR A 266 -23.77 12.69 -5.42
C TYR A 266 -25.24 13.03 -5.14
N THR A 267 -26.11 12.73 -6.10
CA THR A 267 -27.56 12.76 -5.90
C THR A 267 -28.04 11.35 -5.60
N PRO A 268 -28.75 11.11 -4.48
CA PRO A 268 -29.28 9.78 -4.15
C PRO A 268 -30.39 9.35 -5.12
N PHE A 269 -31.00 10.31 -5.82
CA PHE A 269 -32.00 10.06 -6.86
C PHE A 269 -31.32 9.78 -8.20
N PRO A 270 -31.71 8.69 -8.90
CA PRO A 270 -31.27 8.47 -10.25
C PRO A 270 -31.82 9.56 -11.17
N PRO A 271 -31.10 9.94 -12.25
CA PRO A 271 -31.66 10.83 -13.26
C PRO A 271 -32.87 10.17 -13.92
N ALA A 272 -33.83 10.98 -14.37
CA ALA A 272 -34.97 10.48 -15.14
C ALA A 272 -34.48 9.67 -16.35
N GLN A 273 -35.13 8.53 -16.60
CA GLN A 273 -34.84 7.74 -17.78
C GLN A 273 -35.15 8.57 -19.02
N PRO A 274 -34.32 8.51 -20.07
CA PRO A 274 -34.64 9.19 -21.31
C PRO A 274 -35.95 8.62 -21.87
N GLU A 275 -36.90 9.50 -22.16
CA GLU A 275 -38.19 9.13 -22.76
C GLU A 275 -37.97 8.35 -24.07
N SER A 276 -38.74 7.27 -24.25
CA SER A 276 -38.72 6.53 -25.50
C SER A 276 -39.24 7.41 -26.64
N GLN A 277 -38.97 7.02 -27.89
CA GLN A 277 -39.55 7.75 -29.02
C GLN A 277 -41.08 7.74 -28.97
N VAL A 278 -41.68 6.65 -28.52
CA VAL A 278 -43.14 6.52 -28.33
C VAL A 278 -43.63 7.50 -27.27
N ASP A 279 -42.94 7.62 -26.14
CA ASP A 279 -43.32 8.56 -25.07
C ASP A 279 -43.18 10.02 -25.51
N LYS A 280 -42.14 10.35 -26.29
CA LYS A 280 -41.99 11.67 -26.89
C LYS A 280 -43.11 11.99 -27.85
N GLU A 281 -43.49 11.04 -28.70
CA GLU A 281 -44.59 11.20 -29.66
C GLU A 281 -45.97 11.28 -28.96
N LEU A 282 -46.14 10.57 -27.84
CA LEU A 282 -47.32 10.65 -26.99
C LEU A 282 -47.39 12.02 -26.30
N ALA A 283 -46.27 12.53 -25.77
CA ALA A 283 -46.17 13.83 -25.11
C ALA A 283 -46.38 15.01 -26.08
N THR A 284 -45.90 14.91 -27.33
CA THR A 284 -46.14 15.92 -28.38
C THR A 284 -47.53 15.82 -29.01
N GLY A 285 -48.29 14.75 -28.72
CA GLY A 285 -49.57 14.44 -29.34
C GLY A 285 -49.46 14.05 -30.81
N GLU A 286 -48.24 13.95 -31.35
CA GLU A 286 -48.00 13.52 -32.73
C GLU A 286 -48.32 12.04 -32.91
N PHE A 287 -48.23 11.23 -31.85
CA PHE A 287 -48.57 9.81 -31.92
C PHE A 287 -49.99 9.57 -32.44
N PHE A 288 -50.94 10.42 -32.05
CA PHE A 288 -52.36 10.30 -32.42
C PHE A 288 -52.68 10.84 -33.84
N LEU A 289 -51.77 11.59 -34.45
CA LEU A 289 -52.00 12.15 -35.80
C LEU A 289 -51.79 11.09 -36.88
N ARG A 290 -52.76 10.96 -37.79
CA ARG A 290 -52.60 10.13 -39.00
C ARG A 290 -51.44 10.63 -39.86
N GLU A 291 -50.75 9.72 -40.56
CA GLU A 291 -49.60 10.07 -41.40
C GLU A 291 -49.89 11.14 -42.46
N SER A 292 -51.11 11.15 -43.02
CA SER A 292 -51.55 12.17 -43.99
C SER A 292 -51.55 13.58 -43.38
N VAL A 293 -51.98 13.70 -42.13
CA VAL A 293 -52.01 14.97 -41.39
C VAL A 293 -50.59 15.40 -41.02
N LYS A 294 -49.74 14.45 -40.60
CA LYS A 294 -48.30 14.70 -40.37
C LYS A 294 -47.60 15.23 -41.63
N LYS A 295 -47.86 14.61 -42.79
CA LYS A 295 -47.31 15.05 -44.09
C LYS A 295 -47.78 16.45 -44.48
N ARG A 296 -49.07 16.77 -44.28
CA ARG A 296 -49.61 18.11 -44.57
C ARG A 296 -48.94 19.19 -43.71
N LYS A 297 -48.83 18.97 -42.39
CA LYS A 297 -48.12 19.88 -41.47
C LYS A 297 -46.67 20.10 -41.87
N LYS A 298 -45.93 19.03 -42.22
CA LYS A 298 -44.55 19.13 -42.72
C LYS A 298 -44.43 19.97 -43.99
N MET A 299 -45.34 19.80 -44.94
CA MET A 299 -45.35 20.59 -46.18
C MET A 299 -45.65 22.07 -45.91
N GLU A 300 -46.54 22.36 -44.96
CA GLU A 300 -46.87 23.72 -44.54
C GLU A 300 -45.67 24.39 -43.86
N GLU A 301 -44.97 23.69 -42.96
CA GLU A 301 -43.71 24.16 -42.37
C GLU A 301 -42.62 24.45 -43.41
N VAL A 302 -42.50 23.60 -44.45
CA VAL A 302 -41.56 23.83 -45.56
C VAL A 302 -41.94 25.08 -46.34
N LYS A 303 -43.23 25.30 -46.62
CA LYS A 303 -43.70 26.52 -47.31
C LYS A 303 -43.43 27.78 -46.50
N VAL A 304 -43.67 27.74 -45.18
CA VAL A 304 -43.36 28.85 -44.27
C VAL A 304 -41.86 29.15 -44.27
N LYS A 305 -41.00 28.12 -44.14
CA LYS A 305 -39.53 28.30 -44.22
C LYS A 305 -39.06 28.84 -45.57
N GLN A 306 -39.70 28.43 -46.66
CA GLN A 306 -39.40 28.97 -48.00
C GLN A 306 -39.81 30.43 -48.12
N ALA A 307 -40.99 30.81 -47.61
CA ALA A 307 -41.43 32.20 -47.57
C ALA A 307 -40.48 33.06 -46.73
N GLU A 308 -40.07 32.61 -45.54
CA GLU A 308 -39.08 33.31 -44.70
C GLU A 308 -37.70 33.44 -45.36
N ALA A 309 -37.26 32.42 -46.10
CA ALA A 309 -35.99 32.48 -46.82
C ALA A 309 -36.07 33.46 -48.00
N LEU A 310 -37.22 33.53 -48.67
CA LEU A 310 -37.47 34.50 -49.73
C LEU A 310 -37.51 35.92 -49.18
N THR A 311 -38.19 36.17 -48.06
CA THR A 311 -38.21 37.49 -47.41
C THR A 311 -36.81 37.90 -46.98
N LYS A 312 -36.04 37.02 -46.32
CA LYS A 312 -34.64 37.29 -45.96
C LYS A 312 -33.76 37.59 -47.17
N LYS A 313 -33.87 36.83 -48.26
CA LYS A 313 -33.14 37.10 -49.51
C LYS A 313 -33.55 38.43 -50.13
N GLN A 314 -34.83 38.80 -50.02
CA GLN A 314 -35.34 40.06 -50.55
C GLN A 314 -34.87 41.24 -49.70
N GLU A 315 -34.81 41.10 -48.37
CA GLU A 315 -34.20 42.06 -47.45
C GLU A 315 -32.70 42.23 -47.72
N GLU A 316 -31.96 41.14 -47.92
CA GLU A 316 -30.54 41.17 -48.29
C GLU A 316 -30.32 41.87 -49.65
N ARG A 317 -31.15 41.56 -50.65
CA ARG A 317 -31.10 42.21 -51.96
C ARG A 317 -31.42 43.70 -51.84
N ASN A 318 -32.48 44.07 -51.14
CA ASN A 318 -32.87 45.47 -50.93
C ASN A 318 -31.78 46.23 -50.17
N ARG A 319 -31.11 45.59 -49.21
CA ARG A 319 -29.97 46.17 -48.49
C ARG A 319 -28.77 46.44 -49.40
N ALA A 320 -28.54 45.63 -50.42
CA ALA A 320 -27.49 45.85 -51.42
C ALA A 320 -27.83 47.01 -52.40
N PHE A 321 -29.11 47.30 -52.61
CA PHE A 321 -29.58 48.39 -53.48
C PHE A 321 -29.67 49.76 -52.78
N ILE A 322 -29.61 49.80 -51.45
CA ILE A 322 -29.45 51.06 -50.72
C ILE A 322 -27.96 51.41 -50.77
N PRO A 323 -27.57 52.51 -51.45
CA PRO A 323 -26.19 52.95 -51.43
C PRO A 323 -25.73 53.11 -49.98
N PRO A 324 -24.56 52.57 -49.60
CA PRO A 324 -23.99 52.85 -48.30
C PRO A 324 -24.00 54.37 -48.10
N LYS A 325 -24.61 54.87 -47.02
CA LYS A 325 -24.62 56.32 -46.75
C LYS A 325 -23.17 56.81 -46.69
N GLU A 326 -22.73 57.47 -47.76
CA GLU A 326 -21.44 58.11 -47.82
C GLU A 326 -21.41 59.23 -46.78
N LYS A 327 -20.40 59.23 -45.92
CA LYS A 327 -20.13 60.38 -45.06
C LYS A 327 -19.63 61.50 -45.98
N PRO A 328 -20.25 62.70 -45.98
CA PRO A 328 -19.87 63.75 -46.92
C PRO A 328 -18.40 64.15 -46.73
N LEU A 329 -17.58 63.99 -47.78
CA LEU A 329 -16.25 64.58 -47.88
C LEU A 329 -16.41 66.07 -48.24
N MET A 330 -15.88 66.91 -47.35
CA MET A 330 -15.94 68.38 -47.37
C MET A 330 -15.37 68.96 -48.68
N LYS A 331 -16.17 69.75 -49.40
CA LYS A 331 -15.67 70.77 -50.35
C LYS A 331 -15.29 72.02 -49.56
N LYS A 332 -14.05 72.49 -49.71
CA LYS A 332 -13.60 73.79 -49.20
C LYS A 332 -13.98 74.90 -50.18
N THR A 333 -14.91 75.76 -49.79
CA THR A 333 -14.81 77.22 -49.99
C THR A 333 -15.40 77.90 -48.76
N THR A 334 -14.78 79.03 -48.44
CA THR A 334 -14.88 79.88 -47.26
C THR A 334 -16.30 80.32 -46.89
N LYS A 335 -16.66 80.11 -45.62
CA LYS A 335 -17.31 81.07 -44.70
C LYS A 335 -17.31 80.48 -43.27
N ALA A 336 -16.60 81.12 -42.35
CA ALA A 336 -16.79 80.96 -40.90
C ALA A 336 -18.12 81.68 -40.50
N PRO A 337 -18.76 81.40 -39.32
CA PRO A 337 -18.13 80.95 -38.07
C PRO A 337 -18.91 79.91 -37.21
N THR A 338 -18.24 79.48 -36.12
CA THR A 338 -18.71 79.01 -34.78
C THR A 338 -19.63 77.78 -34.70
N GLU A 339 -19.51 76.78 -33.81
CA GLU A 339 -18.66 76.46 -32.66
C GLU A 339 -18.91 74.96 -32.37
N GLY A 340 -17.90 74.18 -31.96
CA GLY A 340 -18.10 72.78 -31.60
C GLY A 340 -16.79 72.06 -31.28
N LYS A 341 -16.44 72.06 -29.99
CA LYS A 341 -15.23 71.48 -29.38
C LYS A 341 -14.99 70.03 -29.83
N LEU A 342 -13.76 69.73 -30.25
CA LEU A 342 -13.28 68.36 -30.49
C LEU A 342 -12.61 67.82 -29.21
N ASP A 343 -13.13 66.71 -28.67
CA ASP A 343 -12.63 66.06 -27.44
C ASP A 343 -11.23 65.43 -27.63
N ILE A 344 -10.25 66.01 -26.94
CA ILE A 344 -8.83 65.61 -26.95
C ILE A 344 -8.63 64.24 -26.26
N GLU A 345 -9.56 63.80 -25.41
CA GLU A 345 -9.47 62.55 -24.64
C GLU A 345 -9.71 61.29 -25.49
N ALA A 346 -10.68 61.31 -26.41
CA ALA A 346 -10.95 60.19 -27.30
C ALA A 346 -9.80 59.91 -28.29
N ILE A 347 -9.04 60.95 -28.64
CA ILE A 347 -7.86 60.84 -29.51
C ILE A 347 -6.68 60.21 -28.74
N LYS A 348 -6.49 60.57 -27.46
CA LYS A 348 -5.47 59.96 -26.59
C LYS A 348 -5.72 58.46 -26.36
N GLU A 349 -6.98 58.02 -26.23
CA GLU A 349 -7.31 56.60 -26.09
C GLU A 349 -7.02 55.77 -27.36
N LYS A 350 -7.30 56.33 -28.55
CA LYS A 350 -7.02 55.67 -29.82
C LYS A 350 -5.51 55.48 -30.04
N VAL A 351 -4.70 56.45 -29.66
CA VAL A 351 -3.23 56.36 -29.74
C VAL A 351 -2.68 55.31 -28.75
N LYS A 352 -3.27 55.17 -27.55
CA LYS A 352 -2.90 54.11 -26.60
C LYS A 352 -3.25 52.70 -27.11
N ARG A 353 -4.43 52.52 -27.74
CA ARG A 353 -4.82 51.25 -28.37
C ARG A 353 -3.98 50.86 -29.58
N ALA A 354 -3.45 51.84 -30.31
CA ALA A 354 -2.56 51.58 -31.45
C ALA A 354 -1.16 51.13 -31.00
N LYS A 355 -0.66 51.63 -29.86
CA LYS A 355 0.66 51.23 -29.31
C LYS A 355 0.70 49.81 -28.73
N THR A 356 -0.45 49.21 -28.35
CA THR A 356 -0.50 47.87 -27.76
C THR A 356 -0.61 46.74 -28.78
N LYS A 357 -0.89 47.02 -30.05
CA LYS A 357 -0.82 46.04 -31.14
C LYS A 357 0.59 46.02 -31.73
N LYS A 358 1.49 45.22 -31.13
CA LYS A 358 2.77 44.87 -31.79
C LYS A 358 2.48 44.11 -33.09
N LEU A 359 2.98 44.67 -34.18
CA LEU A 359 3.09 44.08 -35.51
C LEU A 359 4.05 42.87 -35.47
N GLY A 360 3.72 41.80 -36.21
CA GLY A 360 4.70 40.82 -36.69
C GLY A 360 4.51 39.36 -36.28
N ALA A 361 3.67 38.63 -37.02
CA ALA A 361 3.89 37.23 -37.45
C ALA A 361 2.75 36.82 -38.42
N PRO A 362 3.05 36.29 -39.62
CA PRO A 362 2.02 35.82 -40.54
C PRO A 362 1.36 34.52 -40.03
N PRO A 363 0.05 34.29 -40.27
CA PRO A 363 -0.64 33.08 -39.85
C PRO A 363 -0.25 31.89 -40.76
N VAL A 364 0.19 30.79 -40.13
CA VAL A 364 0.37 29.49 -40.80
C VAL A 364 -1.02 28.87 -41.00
N ASN A 365 -1.40 28.62 -42.25
CA ASN A 365 -2.62 27.91 -42.62
C ASN A 365 -2.55 26.43 -42.18
N PRO A 366 -3.57 25.87 -41.51
CA PRO A 366 -3.66 24.43 -41.24
C PRO A 366 -4.27 23.66 -42.43
N ALA A 367 -3.64 22.55 -42.81
CA ALA A 367 -4.10 21.61 -43.84
C ALA A 367 -5.32 20.77 -43.37
N PRO A 368 -6.18 20.30 -44.29
CA PRO A 368 -7.42 19.60 -43.97
C PRO A 368 -7.24 18.12 -43.58
N PRO A 369 -8.22 17.52 -42.86
CA PRO A 369 -8.14 16.17 -42.30
C PRO A 369 -8.51 15.07 -43.30
N THR A 370 -7.67 14.06 -43.47
CA THR A 370 -8.01 12.79 -44.13
C THR A 370 -8.49 11.77 -43.10
N SER A 371 -9.77 11.40 -43.18
CA SER A 371 -10.41 10.32 -42.43
C SER A 371 -10.03 8.94 -42.97
N SER A 372 -9.47 8.09 -42.11
CA SER A 372 -9.26 6.66 -42.36
C SER A 372 -10.56 5.87 -42.08
N THR A 373 -11.10 5.24 -43.12
CA THR A 373 -12.15 4.22 -43.04
C THR A 373 -11.56 2.86 -42.66
N THR A 374 -12.22 2.18 -41.72
CA THR A 374 -11.94 0.81 -41.31
C THR A 374 -12.72 -0.24 -42.13
N ASP A 375 -12.11 -1.42 -42.21
CA ASP A 375 -12.70 -2.76 -42.38
C ASP A 375 -13.17 -3.25 -43.77
N LYS A 376 -12.28 -4.01 -44.42
CA LYS A 376 -12.62 -5.14 -45.31
C LYS A 376 -11.95 -6.44 -44.84
N LYS A 377 -12.72 -7.19 -44.07
CA LYS A 377 -12.99 -8.65 -44.17
C LYS A 377 -12.27 -9.38 -45.33
N LYS A 378 -11.41 -10.35 -45.01
CA LYS A 378 -10.98 -11.41 -45.94
C LYS A 378 -11.18 -12.79 -45.28
N LYS A 379 -12.05 -13.60 -45.89
CA LYS A 379 -12.41 -14.98 -45.52
C LYS A 379 -12.17 -15.86 -46.76
N LYS A 380 -11.44 -16.96 -46.59
CA LYS A 380 -11.32 -18.23 -47.37
C LYS A 380 -9.85 -18.68 -47.31
N ALA A 381 -9.49 -19.95 -47.06
CA ALA A 381 -10.18 -21.17 -47.41
C ALA A 381 -10.04 -22.27 -46.34
N LYS A 382 -11.06 -23.13 -46.31
CA LYS A 382 -11.12 -24.42 -45.61
C LYS A 382 -10.79 -25.48 -46.67
N SER A 383 -9.80 -26.33 -46.43
CA SER A 383 -9.61 -27.60 -47.14
C SER A 383 -9.88 -28.76 -46.18
N LYS A 384 -10.77 -29.65 -46.62
CA LYS A 384 -10.93 -31.09 -46.32
C LYS A 384 -10.41 -31.65 -44.99
N GLY A 385 -11.32 -32.33 -44.28
CA GLY A 385 -11.13 -33.09 -43.06
C GLY A 385 -12.44 -33.11 -42.31
#